data_AF-A0A372QG65-F1
#
_entry.id   AF-A0A372QG65-F1
#
_cell.length_a   1.000
_cell.length_b   1.000
_cell.length_c   1.000
_cell.angle_alpha   90.00
_cell.angle_beta   90.00
_cell.angle_gamma   90.00
#
_symmetry.space_group_name_H-M   'P 1'
#
loop_
_entity.id
_entity.type
_entity.pdbx_description
1 polymer ?
#
loop_
_entity_poly.entity_id
_entity_poly.type
_entity_poly.pdbx_seq_one_letter_code
_entity_poly.pdbx_strand_id
1 'polypeptide(L)'
;MFGENEIRSNNKVYKAGDYLVYYIQSSTYMCQVRGVMVDETDGNMLKLKVDQLLSHENLPNCHSTDNRHIRESGKELWLVEGEAKFINPQNIERHITVWLRDMPELEEYDYFIQKIQINFEDFIKPVLQDTKCLESDLVMKTINGDVWIIGELGCITADLP
;
A
#
# COMPACT_ATOMS: atom_id res chain seq x y z
N MET A 1 8.41 1.04 -14.94
CA MET A 1 8.49 0.15 -13.77
C MET A 1 8.34 -1.28 -14.30
N PHE A 2 9.41 -2.08 -14.25
CA PHE A 2 9.44 -3.41 -14.85
C PHE A 2 9.16 -4.47 -13.77
N GLY A 3 8.03 -5.16 -13.90
CA GLY A 3 7.56 -6.24 -13.05
C GLY A 3 6.29 -6.83 -13.66
N GLU A 4 5.93 -8.06 -13.31
CA GLU A 4 4.64 -8.62 -13.75
C GLU A 4 3.49 -7.77 -13.19
N ASN A 5 2.55 -7.38 -14.05
CA ASN A 5 1.46 -6.46 -13.68
C ASN A 5 0.24 -7.19 -13.11
N GLU A 6 0.16 -8.50 -13.31
CA GLU A 6 -0.94 -9.35 -12.88
C GLU A 6 -0.44 -10.75 -12.56
N ILE A 7 -1.14 -11.43 -11.65
CA ILE A 7 -0.93 -12.86 -11.38
C ILE A 7 -2.23 -13.61 -11.63
N ARG A 8 -2.10 -14.79 -12.23
CA ARG A 8 -3.23 -15.68 -12.53
C ARG A 8 -3.20 -16.88 -11.61
N SER A 9 -4.30 -17.12 -10.91
CA SER A 9 -4.46 -18.28 -10.03
C SER A 9 -5.90 -18.75 -10.05
N ASN A 10 -6.12 -20.06 -10.21
CA ASN A 10 -7.46 -20.68 -10.24
C ASN A 10 -8.45 -19.97 -11.17
N ASN A 11 -7.98 -19.60 -12.37
CA ASN A 11 -8.75 -18.88 -13.39
C ASN A 11 -9.22 -17.46 -12.98
N LYS A 12 -8.68 -16.92 -11.89
CA LYS A 12 -8.86 -15.53 -11.46
C LYS A 12 -7.58 -14.74 -11.74
N VAL A 13 -7.74 -13.45 -12.01
CA VAL A 13 -6.65 -12.50 -12.24
C VAL A 13 -6.60 -11.54 -11.04
N TYR A 14 -5.40 -11.27 -10.55
CA TYR A 14 -5.16 -10.31 -9.47
C TYR A 14 -4.12 -9.29 -9.91
N LYS A 15 -4.39 -8.01 -9.70
CA LYS A 15 -3.53 -6.91 -10.13
C LYS A 15 -3.48 -5.79 -9.09
N ALA A 16 -2.52 -4.87 -9.26
CA ALA A 16 -2.42 -3.68 -8.42
C ALA A 16 -3.74 -2.88 -8.42
N GLY A 17 -4.14 -2.43 -7.24
CA GLY A 17 -5.41 -1.73 -7.00
C GLY A 17 -6.59 -2.64 -6.64
N ASP A 18 -6.49 -3.95 -6.83
CA ASP A 18 -7.55 -4.89 -6.42
C ASP A 18 -7.68 -4.92 -4.88
N TYR A 19 -8.93 -5.06 -4.41
CA TYR A 19 -9.22 -5.33 -3.00
C TYR A 19 -9.66 -6.78 -2.83
N LEU A 20 -9.09 -7.47 -1.85
CA LEU A 20 -9.20 -8.92 -1.71
C LEU A 20 -9.47 -9.33 -0.27
N VAL A 21 -10.22 -10.42 -0.11
CA VAL A 21 -10.32 -11.21 1.12
C VAL A 21 -9.47 -12.46 0.97
N TYR A 22 -8.63 -12.72 1.97
CA TYR A 22 -7.76 -13.89 2.01
C TYR A 22 -7.80 -14.56 3.39
N TYR A 23 -7.48 -15.84 3.44
CA TYR A 23 -7.58 -16.68 4.62
C TYR A 23 -6.23 -17.31 4.99
N ILE A 24 -5.77 -17.10 6.22
CA ILE A 24 -4.53 -17.68 6.76
C ILE A 24 -4.77 -18.10 8.20
N GLN A 25 -4.29 -19.29 8.59
CA GLN A 25 -4.32 -19.78 9.98
C GLN A 25 -5.69 -19.63 10.67
N SER A 26 -6.75 -19.99 9.95
CA SER A 26 -8.12 -19.88 10.47
C SER A 26 -8.66 -18.47 10.69
N SER A 27 -7.99 -17.46 10.13
CA SER A 27 -8.38 -16.06 10.23
C SER A 27 -8.58 -15.44 8.85
N THR A 28 -9.60 -14.60 8.74
CA THR A 28 -9.95 -13.87 7.51
C THR A 28 -9.38 -12.47 7.57
N TYR A 29 -8.77 -12.04 6.49
CA TYR A 29 -8.13 -10.73 6.36
C TYR A 29 -8.57 -10.04 5.08
N MET A 30 -8.52 -8.72 5.09
CA MET A 30 -8.81 -7.87 3.93
C MET A 30 -7.56 -7.07 3.56
N CYS A 31 -7.36 -6.85 2.27
CA CYS A 31 -6.19 -6.12 1.79
C CYS A 31 -6.42 -5.40 0.46
N GLN A 32 -5.53 -4.47 0.17
CA GLN A 32 -5.34 -3.86 -1.15
C GLN A 32 -4.05 -4.38 -1.77
N VAL A 33 -4.10 -4.75 -3.05
CA VAL A 33 -2.92 -5.17 -3.80
C VAL A 33 -2.10 -3.95 -4.22
N ARG A 34 -0.84 -3.88 -3.77
CA ARG A 34 0.13 -2.87 -4.22
C ARG A 34 0.82 -3.30 -5.52
N GLY A 35 1.08 -4.59 -5.69
CA GLY A 35 1.75 -5.11 -6.88
C GLY A 35 2.10 -6.58 -6.77
N VAL A 36 2.70 -7.13 -7.83
CA VAL A 36 3.21 -8.50 -7.87
C VAL A 36 4.71 -8.46 -7.68
N MET A 37 5.23 -9.33 -6.81
CA MET A 37 6.65 -9.43 -6.51
C MET A 37 7.09 -10.89 -6.61
N VAL A 38 8.32 -11.11 -7.08
CA VAL A 38 8.96 -12.42 -7.03
C VAL A 38 9.54 -12.60 -5.63
N ASP A 39 9.21 -13.70 -4.96
CA ASP A 39 9.85 -14.08 -3.71
C ASP A 39 11.10 -14.92 -4.02
N GLU A 40 12.26 -14.28 -3.97
CA GLU A 40 13.56 -14.91 -4.24
C GLU A 40 13.92 -15.99 -3.20
N THR A 41 13.29 -15.97 -2.02
CA THR A 41 13.54 -16.94 -0.95
C THR A 41 12.67 -18.20 -1.05
N ASP A 42 11.57 -18.14 -1.81
CA ASP A 42 10.59 -19.20 -1.99
C ASP A 42 10.56 -19.68 -3.44
N GLY A 43 11.73 -20.08 -3.95
CA GLY A 43 11.85 -20.69 -5.28
C GLY A 43 11.46 -19.77 -6.44
N ASN A 44 11.60 -18.45 -6.29
CA ASN A 44 11.14 -17.43 -7.24
C ASN A 44 9.63 -17.47 -7.51
N MET A 45 8.83 -17.90 -6.54
CA MET A 45 7.38 -17.91 -6.70
C MET A 45 6.82 -16.49 -6.63
N LEU A 46 5.89 -16.17 -7.52
CA LEU A 46 5.22 -14.88 -7.53
C LEU A 46 4.22 -14.78 -6.37
N LYS A 47 4.30 -13.68 -5.63
CA LYS A 47 3.40 -13.34 -4.51
C LYS A 47 2.82 -11.95 -4.74
N LEU A 48 1.66 -11.71 -4.13
CA LEU A 48 1.07 -10.37 -4.09
C LEU A 48 1.65 -9.60 -2.91
N LYS A 49 2.21 -8.42 -3.19
CA LYS A 49 2.52 -7.41 -2.17
C LYS A 49 1.24 -6.64 -1.87
N VAL A 50 0.87 -6.59 -0.59
CA VAL A 50 -0.42 -6.02 -0.16
C VAL A 50 -0.30 -5.13 1.06
N ASP A 51 -1.28 -4.22 1.20
CA ASP A 51 -1.57 -3.46 2.41
C ASP A 51 -2.80 -4.00 3.10
N GLN A 52 -2.80 -4.00 4.43
CA GLN A 52 -3.95 -4.50 5.17
C GLN A 52 -5.04 -3.44 5.30
N LEU A 53 -6.27 -3.92 5.16
CA LEU A 53 -7.47 -3.21 5.54
C LEU A 53 -7.90 -3.71 6.92
N LEU A 54 -7.96 -2.81 7.90
CA LEU A 54 -8.35 -3.13 9.26
C LEU A 54 -9.68 -2.49 9.61
N SER A 55 -10.49 -3.20 10.38
CA SER A 55 -11.61 -2.57 11.09
C SER A 55 -11.07 -1.75 12.26
N HIS A 56 -11.86 -0.78 12.73
CA HIS A 56 -11.51 0.11 13.83
C HIS A 56 -11.00 -0.61 15.09
N GLU A 57 -11.62 -1.75 15.43
CA GLU A 57 -11.29 -2.56 16.60
C GLU A 57 -9.87 -3.16 16.53
N ASN A 58 -9.34 -3.32 15.33
CA ASN A 58 -8.05 -3.94 15.07
C ASN A 58 -6.94 -2.90 14.82
N LEU A 59 -7.25 -1.61 14.91
CA LEU A 59 -6.26 -0.55 14.67
C LEU A 59 -5.25 -0.44 15.83
N PRO A 60 -3.94 -0.40 15.51
CA PRO A 60 -2.92 -0.13 16.52
C PRO A 60 -3.10 1.29 17.09
N ASN A 61 -3.00 1.42 18.42
CA ASN A 61 -3.16 2.68 19.16
C ASN A 61 -4.57 3.31 19.10
N CYS A 62 -5.59 2.52 18.81
CA CYS A 62 -6.96 2.99 18.91
C CYS A 62 -7.41 3.09 20.38
N HIS A 63 -7.58 4.31 20.89
CA HIS A 63 -8.27 4.52 22.15
C HIS A 63 -9.77 4.39 21.91
N SER A 64 -10.43 3.50 22.66
CA SER A 64 -11.89 3.21 22.62
C SER A 64 -12.81 4.45 22.72
N THR A 65 -12.26 5.63 23.01
CA THR A 65 -12.96 6.91 23.17
C THR A 65 -12.95 7.79 21.91
N ASP A 66 -12.30 7.37 20.81
CA ASP A 66 -12.30 8.16 19.57
C ASP A 66 -13.67 8.05 18.86
N ASN A 67 -14.57 8.98 19.18
CA ASN A 67 -15.93 9.08 18.65
C ASN A 67 -16.00 9.46 17.16
N ARG A 68 -14.89 9.35 16.41
CA ARG A 68 -14.78 9.66 14.98
C ARG A 68 -15.18 8.51 14.05
N HIS A 69 -15.62 7.37 14.58
CA HIS A 69 -16.15 6.26 13.79
C HIS A 69 -17.67 6.39 13.61
N ILE A 70 -18.17 6.06 12.43
CA ILE A 70 -19.61 6.01 12.19
C ILE A 70 -20.07 4.61 12.55
N ARG A 71 -20.72 4.48 13.73
CA ARG A 71 -21.22 3.23 14.33
C ARG A 71 -22.24 2.43 13.50
N GLU A 72 -22.45 2.79 12.23
CA GLU A 72 -23.73 2.59 11.57
C GLU A 72 -23.78 1.35 10.65
N SER A 73 -22.67 0.67 10.35
CA SER A 73 -22.78 -0.55 9.50
C SER A 73 -21.73 -1.66 9.64
N GLY A 74 -20.65 -1.48 10.40
CA GLY A 74 -19.55 -2.48 10.45
C GLY A 74 -18.80 -2.66 9.12
N LYS A 75 -19.11 -1.82 8.12
CA LYS A 75 -18.47 -1.80 6.79
C LYS A 75 -17.26 -0.86 6.71
N GLU A 76 -16.98 -0.13 7.79
CA GLU A 76 -15.88 0.84 7.86
C GLU A 76 -14.53 0.13 7.97
N LEU A 77 -13.63 0.45 7.04
CA LEU A 77 -12.27 -0.04 7.00
C LEU A 77 -11.26 1.11 7.01
N TRP A 78 -10.05 0.79 7.43
CA TRP A 78 -8.89 1.66 7.45
C TRP A 78 -7.78 1.00 6.66
N LEU A 79 -7.26 1.71 5.65
CA LEU A 79 -6.07 1.27 4.92
C LEU A 79 -4.84 1.61 5.76
N VAL A 80 -4.11 0.58 6.16
CA VAL A 80 -2.88 0.74 6.93
C VAL A 80 -1.70 0.52 6.00
N GLU A 81 -1.04 1.62 5.63
CA GLU A 81 0.16 1.59 4.83
C GLU A 81 1.39 1.48 5.74
N GLY A 82 2.19 0.43 5.52
CA GLY A 82 3.41 0.19 6.30
C GLY A 82 4.24 -0.96 5.73
N GLU A 83 4.70 -1.84 6.61
CA GLU A 83 5.49 -3.03 6.27
C GLU A 83 4.79 -3.88 5.20
N ALA A 84 5.52 -4.19 4.13
CA ALA A 84 5.02 -4.93 3.00
C ALA A 84 4.66 -6.37 3.40
N LYS A 85 3.38 -6.74 3.29
CA LYS A 85 2.95 -8.13 3.47
C LYS A 85 2.88 -8.83 2.13
N PHE A 86 3.30 -10.09 2.10
CA PHE A 86 3.27 -10.94 0.93
C PHE A 86 2.25 -12.05 1.12
N ILE A 87 1.29 -12.17 0.19
CA ILE A 87 0.28 -13.22 0.23
C ILE A 87 0.38 -14.12 -1.00
N ASN A 88 0.14 -15.41 -0.78
CA ASN A 88 0.02 -16.38 -1.86
C ASN A 88 -1.36 -16.27 -2.50
N PRO A 89 -1.48 -16.17 -3.84
CA PRO A 89 -2.76 -16.16 -4.52
C PRO A 89 -3.70 -17.33 -4.20
N GLN A 90 -3.16 -18.49 -3.78
CA GLN A 90 -3.97 -19.64 -3.38
C GLN A 90 -4.78 -19.40 -2.10
N ASN A 91 -4.38 -18.44 -1.27
CA ASN A 91 -5.07 -18.11 -0.03
C ASN A 91 -6.20 -17.10 -0.25
N ILE A 92 -6.39 -16.61 -1.48
CA ILE A 92 -7.41 -15.61 -1.81
C ILE A 92 -8.76 -16.30 -1.95
N GLU A 93 -9.73 -15.84 -1.17
CA GLU A 93 -11.10 -16.32 -1.23
C GLU A 93 -11.86 -15.61 -2.36
N ARG A 94 -11.87 -14.27 -2.33
CA ARG A 94 -12.68 -13.45 -3.25
C ARG A 94 -12.17 -12.01 -3.38
N HIS A 95 -12.60 -11.35 -4.45
CA HIS A 95 -12.56 -9.90 -4.60
C HIS A 95 -13.64 -9.24 -3.75
N ILE A 96 -13.37 -8.02 -3.31
CA ILE A 96 -14.33 -7.14 -2.63
C ILE A 96 -14.35 -5.78 -3.30
N THR A 97 -15.49 -5.11 -3.21
CA THR A 97 -15.66 -3.72 -3.67
C THR A 97 -15.53 -2.79 -2.48
N VAL A 98 -14.55 -1.89 -2.53
CA VAL A 98 -14.27 -0.94 -1.47
C VAL A 98 -14.42 0.48 -2.01
N TRP A 99 -15.33 1.25 -1.42
CA TRP A 99 -15.55 2.65 -1.75
C TRP A 99 -14.61 3.54 -0.93
N LEU A 100 -13.95 4.51 -1.58
CA LEU A 100 -13.21 5.55 -0.87
C LEU A 100 -14.14 6.73 -0.64
N ARG A 101 -14.35 7.14 0.62
CA ARG A 101 -15.36 8.16 0.94
C ARG A 101 -15.14 9.51 0.23
N ASP A 102 -13.90 9.84 -0.10
CA ASP A 102 -13.54 11.08 -0.81
C ASP A 102 -13.76 11.01 -2.33
N MET A 103 -14.24 9.87 -2.84
CA MET A 103 -14.57 9.64 -4.26
C MET A 103 -16.09 9.66 -4.48
N PRO A 104 -16.57 9.89 -5.72
CA PRO A 104 -18.00 9.76 -6.05
C PRO A 104 -18.58 8.44 -5.49
N GLU A 105 -19.74 8.54 -4.85
CA GLU A 105 -20.38 7.39 -4.21
C GLU A 105 -20.72 6.31 -5.23
N LEU A 106 -20.37 5.06 -4.91
CA LEU A 106 -20.70 3.89 -5.72
C LEU A 106 -22.10 3.41 -5.38
N GLU A 107 -22.85 2.94 -6.38
CA GLU A 107 -24.19 2.35 -6.18
C GLU A 107 -24.14 1.12 -5.27
N GLU A 108 -23.10 0.29 -5.39
CA GLU A 108 -22.91 -0.92 -4.59
C GLU A 108 -21.44 -1.04 -4.14
N TYR A 109 -21.24 -1.29 -2.84
CA TYR A 109 -19.95 -1.60 -2.25
C TYR A 109 -20.08 -2.52 -1.03
N ASP A 110 -19.08 -3.39 -0.83
CA ASP A 110 -19.01 -4.26 0.34
C ASP A 110 -18.58 -3.45 1.58
N TYR A 111 -17.55 -2.61 1.42
CA TYR A 111 -16.90 -1.83 2.47
C TYR A 111 -16.58 -0.41 2.02
N PHE A 112 -16.28 0.48 2.96
CA PHE A 112 -15.77 1.81 2.64
C PHE A 112 -14.58 2.20 3.51
N ILE A 113 -13.67 2.98 2.94
CA ILE A 113 -12.50 3.53 3.64
C ILE A 113 -12.80 4.97 4.02
N GLN A 114 -12.76 5.25 5.31
CA GLN A 114 -12.93 6.58 5.86
C GLN A 114 -11.61 7.35 5.90
N LYS A 115 -10.51 6.66 6.23
CA LYS A 115 -9.18 7.24 6.37
C LYS A 115 -8.09 6.24 6.00
N ILE A 116 -6.98 6.79 5.54
CA ILE A 116 -5.73 6.05 5.30
C ILE A 116 -4.79 6.39 6.45
N GLN A 117 -4.27 5.38 7.12
CA GLN A 117 -3.23 5.53 8.13
C GLN A 117 -1.89 5.22 7.48
N ILE A 118 -1.11 6.28 7.24
CA ILE A 118 0.25 6.20 6.71
C ILE A 118 1.20 6.57 7.84
N ASN A 119 2.24 5.76 8.05
CA ASN A 119 3.35 6.18 8.89
C ASN A 119 4.22 7.16 8.10
N PHE A 120 4.16 8.44 8.48
CA PHE A 120 4.96 9.49 7.84
C PHE A 120 6.46 9.17 7.84
N GLU A 121 6.96 8.55 8.91
CA GLU A 121 8.36 8.15 9.00
C GLU A 121 8.71 7.12 7.91
N ASP A 122 7.85 6.12 7.70
CA ASP A 122 8.09 5.09 6.67
C ASP A 122 8.01 5.68 5.25
N PHE A 123 7.21 6.72 5.04
CA PHE A 123 7.12 7.43 3.77
C PHE A 123 8.35 8.33 3.52
N ILE A 124 8.74 9.15 4.50
CA ILE A 124 9.81 10.14 4.33
C ILE A 124 11.20 9.54 4.42
N LYS A 125 11.41 8.51 5.24
CA LYS A 125 12.73 7.91 5.47
C LYS A 125 13.45 7.44 4.20
N PRO A 126 12.83 6.71 3.25
CA PRO A 126 13.51 6.35 2.00
C PRO A 126 13.88 7.58 1.17
N VAL A 127 13.00 8.59 1.11
CA VAL A 127 13.30 9.86 0.40
C VAL A 127 14.50 10.57 1.03
N LEU A 128 14.59 10.61 2.36
CA LEU A 128 15.74 11.20 3.07
C LEU A 128 17.02 10.37 2.88
N GLN A 129 16.92 9.04 2.81
CA GLN A 129 18.08 8.18 2.53
C GLN A 129 18.63 8.43 1.13
N ASP A 130 17.75 8.46 0.12
CA ASP A 130 18.13 8.75 -1.25
C ASP A 130 18.72 10.16 -1.36
N THR A 131 18.10 11.16 -0.71
CA THR A 131 18.62 12.54 -0.69
C THR A 131 20.01 12.59 -0.07
N LYS A 132 20.25 11.91 1.06
CA LYS A 132 21.59 11.82 1.66
C LYS A 132 22.62 11.21 0.73
N CYS A 133 22.24 10.17 -0.03
CA CYS A 133 23.13 9.57 -1.04
C CYS A 133 23.45 10.55 -2.18
N LEU A 134 22.50 11.41 -2.54
CA LEU A 134 22.67 12.44 -3.57
C LEU A 134 23.44 13.67 -3.07
N GLU A 135 23.34 13.99 -1.78
CA GLU A 135 24.17 15.01 -1.12
C GLU A 135 25.62 14.56 -0.98
N SER A 136 25.85 13.25 -0.83
CA SER A 136 27.18 12.65 -0.84
C SER A 136 27.63 12.36 -2.28
N ASP A 137 27.98 13.41 -3.03
CA ASP A 137 28.91 13.35 -4.17
C ASP A 137 28.75 12.09 -5.08
N LEU A 138 27.57 11.93 -5.69
CA LEU A 138 27.28 10.79 -6.57
C LEU A 138 27.78 11.06 -8.01
N VAL A 139 28.73 10.26 -8.50
CA VAL A 139 29.23 10.35 -9.89
C VAL A 139 28.52 9.34 -10.79
N MET A 140 27.77 9.84 -11.79
CA MET A 140 27.16 9.04 -12.85
C MET A 140 28.06 9.02 -14.10
N LYS A 141 28.37 7.82 -14.59
CA LYS A 141 29.08 7.66 -15.86
C LYS A 141 28.11 7.73 -17.04
N THR A 142 28.36 8.65 -17.96
CA THR A 142 27.57 8.81 -19.20
C THR A 142 28.43 8.50 -20.42
N ILE A 143 27.79 8.37 -21.59
CA ILE A 143 28.52 8.24 -22.88
C ILE A 143 29.43 9.45 -23.17
N ASN A 144 29.21 10.58 -22.50
CA ASN A 144 29.96 11.82 -22.67
C ASN A 144 30.95 12.09 -21.52
N GLY A 145 31.14 11.14 -20.60
CA GLY A 145 32.00 11.26 -19.44
C GLY A 145 31.26 11.23 -18.10
N ASP A 146 31.99 11.50 -17.02
CA ASP A 146 31.51 11.43 -15.65
C ASP A 146 30.80 12.76 -15.26
N VAL A 147 29.60 12.66 -14.68
CA VAL A 147 28.76 13.79 -14.26
C VAL A 147 28.42 13.66 -12.78
N TRP A 148 28.46 14.76 -12.03
CA TRP A 148 28.00 14.81 -10.65
C TRP A 148 26.48 14.95 -10.59
N ILE A 149 25.84 14.09 -9.81
CA ILE A 149 24.42 14.20 -9.49
C ILE A 149 24.32 14.72 -8.07
N ILE A 150 23.61 15.83 -7.93
CA ILE A 150 23.28 16.45 -6.65
C ILE A 150 21.76 16.52 -6.57
N GLY A 151 21.20 16.09 -5.46
CA GLY A 151 19.77 16.16 -5.17
C GLY A 151 19.58 16.93 -3.87
N GLU A 152 18.70 17.93 -3.89
CA GLU A 152 18.37 18.74 -2.72
C GLU A 152 16.87 18.66 -2.43
N LEU A 153 16.50 18.68 -1.15
CA LEU A 153 15.10 18.75 -0.72
C LEU A 153 14.70 20.23 -0.51
N GLY A 154 13.92 20.79 -1.43
CA GLY A 154 13.40 22.15 -1.32
C GLY A 154 12.07 22.22 -0.57
N CYS A 155 11.91 23.18 0.35
CA CYS A 155 10.61 23.54 0.92
C CYS A 155 9.97 24.64 0.08
N ILE A 156 8.81 24.35 -0.52
CA ILE A 156 8.00 25.36 -1.20
C ILE A 156 6.84 25.71 -0.26
N THR A 157 6.87 26.91 0.31
CA THR A 157 5.71 27.47 0.99
C THR A 157 4.79 28.07 -0.07
N ALA A 158 3.63 27.46 -0.30
CA ALA A 158 2.57 28.11 -1.06
C ALA A 158 1.88 29.13 -0.14
N ASP A 159 1.99 30.41 -0.48
CA ASP A 159 1.12 31.42 0.13
C ASP A 159 -0.32 31.12 -0.33
N LEU A 160 -1.17 30.70 0.60
CA LEU A 160 -2.59 30.52 0.33
C LEU A 160 -3.27 31.91 0.24
N PRO A 161 -4.14 32.14 -0.76
CA PRO A 161 -4.89 33.40 -0.90
C PRO A 161 -5.94 33.61 0.20
#